data_AF-A0A8T5TZN8-F1
#
_entry.id   AF-A0A8T5TZN8-F1
#
_cell.length_a   1.000
_cell.length_b   1.000
_cell.length_c   1.000
_cell.angle_alpha   90.00
_cell.angle_beta   90.00
_cell.angle_gamma   90.00
#
_symmetry.space_group_name_H-M   'P 1'
#
loop_
_entity.id
_entity.type
_entity.pdbx_description
1 polymer ?
#
loop_
_entity_poly.entity_id
_entity_poly.type
_entity_poly.pdbx_seq_one_letter_code
_entity_poly.pdbx_strand_id
1 'polypeptide(L)'
;MSKKVIKMSLLLVALSLAIIIPVFALSVSAKKEGYTSGPVYINDAYSWASWEYWSSQPWLEGSGTEEDPYMIKDFVIDVTGSQFAMMIQDSNAHFKIMKCKFSNGGIEGERTAGLILVNVENGVIFKNTFTNNDGAGIAVSGCLNIRIQKNFCSENGIGIYIEWGMYTSIKQNDCSNNLDSGIVIASAHKNIIEKNECNGNVGAGIALINIGELDHSPKDNIIYANNFEENNAGIYSDDADINDVLRNTVAGNFYGILFGSGSEGNLVYHNNFIDNAVQLVDFQPWANNWHHPYMFEGNFWSNYLGLDENEDGIGDAPHGNDGYPIMEENSWEILSSIEEEISNPQLPNSLGGDRMVNPNETSYIRAGVLQLFSERMNGEAYPPYEVRINGALILNSVWIFQEETASDEPGLMQLFYVKFPPYYLNEVMGLTPGYYEYYIEISWYNSVELIVIGFTTGFTLL
;
A
#
# COMPACT_ATOMS: atom_id res chain seq x y z
N MET A 1 -20.03 -33.47 23.18
CA MET A 1 -19.57 -32.80 21.94
C MET A 1 -20.34 -31.50 21.81
N SER A 2 -19.91 -30.46 22.51
CA SER A 2 -20.60 -29.17 22.57
C SER A 2 -19.94 -28.18 21.61
N LYS A 3 -20.79 -27.51 20.84
CA LYS A 3 -20.55 -26.36 19.97
C LYS A 3 -19.51 -25.39 20.56
N LYS A 4 -18.26 -25.48 20.09
CA LYS A 4 -17.33 -24.33 20.05
C LYS A 4 -17.64 -23.57 18.76
N VAL A 5 -18.73 -22.81 18.78
CA VAL A 5 -18.86 -21.68 17.86
C VAL A 5 -17.97 -20.61 18.48
N ILE A 6 -16.85 -20.35 17.83
CA ILE A 6 -15.90 -19.30 18.17
C ILE A 6 -16.71 -17.99 18.19
N LYS A 7 -16.91 -17.45 19.40
CA LYS A 7 -17.41 -16.08 19.56
C LYS A 7 -16.31 -15.19 19.00
N MET A 8 -16.53 -14.69 17.79
CA MET A 8 -15.93 -13.47 17.27
C MET A 8 -16.23 -12.37 18.29
N SER A 9 -15.35 -12.24 19.27
CA SER A 9 -15.43 -11.22 20.29
C SER A 9 -14.52 -10.15 19.73
N LEU A 10 -15.10 -9.22 18.96
CA LEU A 10 -14.50 -7.93 18.67
C LEU A 10 -14.11 -7.31 20.01
N LEU A 11 -12.87 -7.54 20.43
CA LEU A 11 -12.30 -6.90 21.60
C LEU A 11 -11.82 -5.55 21.08
N LEU A 12 -12.62 -4.50 21.33
CA LEU A 12 -12.28 -3.09 21.10
C LEU A 12 -10.78 -2.91 21.32
N VAL A 13 -10.04 -2.60 20.25
CA VAL A 13 -8.62 -2.35 20.37
C VAL A 13 -8.44 -0.86 20.61
N ALA A 14 -8.43 -0.49 21.88
CA ALA A 14 -7.79 0.72 22.31
C ALA A 14 -6.61 0.29 23.16
N LEU A 15 -5.40 0.57 22.71
CA LEU A 15 -4.21 0.66 23.57
C LEU A 15 -4.44 1.81 24.57
N SER A 16 -5.30 1.56 25.56
CA SER A 16 -5.56 2.52 26.61
C SER A 16 -4.30 2.68 27.44
N LEU A 17 -3.92 3.95 27.67
CA LEU A 17 -2.79 4.50 28.44
C LEU A 17 -2.75 4.06 29.92
N ALA A 18 -3.03 2.79 30.22
CA ALA A 18 -2.86 2.25 31.55
C ALA A 18 -1.35 2.22 31.84
N ILE A 19 -0.93 3.06 32.80
CA ILE A 19 0.41 3.15 33.35
C ILE A 19 0.94 1.73 33.59
N ILE A 20 1.79 1.26 32.68
CA ILE A 20 2.54 0.01 32.85
C ILE A 20 3.59 0.33 33.90
N ILE A 21 3.38 -0.16 35.13
CA ILE A 21 4.46 -0.23 36.12
C ILE A 21 5.13 -1.59 35.87
N PRO A 22 6.27 -1.67 35.17
CA PRO A 22 6.97 -2.94 35.07
C PRO A 22 7.40 -3.37 36.47
N VAL A 23 6.86 -4.50 36.94
CA VAL A 23 7.34 -5.16 38.15
C VAL A 23 8.71 -5.73 37.81
N PHE A 24 9.77 -5.01 38.17
CA PHE A 24 11.14 -5.44 37.94
C PHE A 24 11.45 -6.73 38.71
N ALA A 25 11.61 -7.84 37.98
CA ALA A 25 12.40 -8.94 38.48
C ALA A 25 13.88 -8.52 38.46
N LEU A 26 14.43 -8.35 39.67
CA LEU A 26 15.83 -8.04 39.90
C LEU A 26 16.75 -9.08 39.23
N SER A 27 17.70 -8.56 38.45
CA SER A 27 18.94 -9.18 37.99
C SER A 27 18.82 -10.45 37.13
N VAL A 28 19.23 -10.35 35.86
CA VAL A 28 19.76 -11.49 35.13
C VAL A 28 21.11 -11.13 34.53
N SER A 29 22.12 -11.85 35.00
CA SER A 29 23.47 -11.88 34.45
C SER A 29 23.40 -12.29 32.97
N ALA A 30 23.90 -11.40 32.11
CA ALA A 30 24.11 -11.68 30.69
C ALA A 30 24.94 -12.97 30.55
N LYS A 31 24.30 -14.06 30.11
CA LYS A 31 25.00 -15.22 29.60
C LYS A 31 25.26 -14.97 28.11
N LYS A 32 26.52 -14.67 27.80
CA LYS A 32 27.23 -14.80 26.51
C LYS A 32 26.40 -14.57 25.22
N GLU A 33 26.70 -13.47 24.54
CA GLU A 33 26.21 -13.04 23.21
C GLU A 33 24.69 -13.12 23.00
N GLY A 34 24.00 -11.98 23.15
CA GLY A 34 22.69 -11.76 22.52
C GLY A 34 21.47 -12.38 23.18
N TYR A 35 21.52 -12.78 24.45
CA TYR A 35 20.36 -13.32 25.19
C TYR A 35 20.04 -12.49 26.43
N THR A 36 18.83 -11.93 26.51
CA THR A 36 18.21 -11.52 27.78
C THR A 36 17.04 -12.44 28.08
N SER A 37 16.82 -12.76 29.35
CA SER A 37 15.66 -13.54 29.79
C SER A 37 14.56 -12.64 30.37
N GLY A 38 14.50 -11.38 29.95
CA GLY A 38 13.58 -10.38 30.46
C GLY A 38 13.23 -9.34 29.40
N PRO A 39 12.04 -8.73 29.50
CA PRO A 39 11.57 -7.75 28.54
C PRO A 39 12.49 -6.53 28.46
N VAL A 40 12.64 -5.98 27.26
CA VAL A 40 13.31 -4.68 27.05
C VAL A 40 12.25 -3.59 26.96
N TYR A 41 12.38 -2.56 27.80
CA TYR A 41 11.49 -1.41 27.80
C TYR A 41 12.30 -0.14 27.55
N ILE A 42 12.01 0.52 26.43
CA ILE A 42 12.64 1.77 26.00
C ILE A 42 11.59 2.87 26.03
N ASN A 43 11.78 3.89 26.87
CA ASN A 43 10.88 5.04 26.94
C ASN A 43 11.66 6.32 27.28
N ASP A 44 11.67 7.29 26.36
CA ASP A 44 12.44 8.54 26.50
C ASP A 44 11.81 9.53 27.49
N ALA A 45 10.57 9.31 27.93
CA ALA A 45 9.98 10.05 29.04
C ALA A 45 10.66 9.73 30.40
N TYR A 46 11.45 8.65 30.47
CA TYR A 46 12.09 8.19 31.71
C TYR A 46 13.59 7.92 31.54
N SER A 47 14.42 8.63 32.30
CA SER A 47 15.89 8.44 32.25
C SER A 47 16.39 7.05 32.67
N TRP A 48 15.57 6.25 33.36
CA TRP A 48 15.90 4.87 33.75
C TRP A 48 15.51 3.83 32.69
N ALA A 49 14.86 4.25 31.61
CA ALA A 49 14.44 3.41 30.49
C ALA A 49 14.71 4.04 29.12
N SER A 50 15.36 5.21 29.04
CA SER A 50 15.63 5.86 27.77
C SER A 50 16.64 5.08 26.92
N TRP A 51 16.77 5.44 25.64
CA TRP A 51 17.81 4.85 24.81
C TRP A 51 19.22 4.99 25.41
N GLU A 52 19.51 6.14 26.03
CA GLU A 52 20.79 6.40 26.70
C GLU A 52 21.04 5.46 27.89
N TYR A 53 19.99 5.06 28.61
CA TYR A 53 20.12 4.05 29.68
C TYR A 53 20.62 2.71 29.12
N TRP A 54 20.12 2.33 27.95
CA TRP A 54 20.47 1.08 27.28
C TRP A 54 21.75 1.16 26.44
N SER A 55 22.36 2.34 26.26
CA SER A 55 23.51 2.57 25.36
C SER A 55 24.75 1.71 25.66
N SER A 56 24.84 1.19 26.88
CA SER A 56 25.92 0.29 27.31
C SER A 56 25.69 -1.19 26.94
N GLN A 57 24.52 -1.54 26.42
CA GLN A 57 24.20 -2.92 26.07
C GLN A 57 24.87 -3.36 24.77
N PRO A 58 25.37 -4.61 24.68
CA PRO A 58 26.09 -5.09 23.51
C PRO A 58 25.21 -5.26 22.26
N TRP A 59 23.88 -5.31 22.43
CA TRP A 59 22.91 -5.44 21.35
C TRP A 59 22.40 -4.08 20.83
N LEU A 60 22.82 -2.98 21.45
CA LEU A 60 22.44 -1.62 21.07
C LEU A 60 23.69 -0.84 20.63
N GLU A 61 23.68 -0.41 19.38
CA GLU A 61 24.74 0.42 18.80
C GLU A 61 24.14 1.48 17.87
N GLY A 62 24.94 2.19 17.10
CA GLY A 62 24.49 3.28 16.22
C GLY A 62 24.29 2.88 14.75
N SER A 63 23.56 3.76 14.04
CA SER A 63 23.24 3.83 12.59
C SER A 63 21.90 3.26 12.11
N GLY A 64 20.91 3.23 12.99
CA GLY A 64 19.50 3.44 12.65
C GLY A 64 19.17 4.92 12.42
N THR A 65 19.92 5.55 11.52
CA THR A 65 20.17 6.99 11.34
C THR A 65 18.96 7.96 11.23
N GLU A 66 19.01 9.10 11.94
CA GLU A 66 19.35 10.41 11.36
C GLU A 66 20.76 10.79 11.83
N GLU A 67 21.76 10.34 11.09
CA GLU A 67 23.21 10.48 11.34
C GLU A 67 23.88 9.66 12.46
N ASP A 68 23.19 9.13 13.47
CA ASP A 68 23.59 7.83 14.08
C ASP A 68 22.60 7.10 15.04
N PRO A 69 21.27 7.35 15.13
CA PRO A 69 20.54 6.85 16.28
C PRO A 69 20.12 5.39 16.07
N TYR A 70 19.58 4.77 17.11
CA TYR A 70 19.99 3.45 17.56
C TYR A 70 19.71 2.27 16.63
N MET A 71 20.63 1.32 16.58
CA MET A 71 20.49 0.02 15.95
C MET A 71 20.49 -1.09 16.98
N ILE A 72 19.37 -1.81 17.05
CA ILE A 72 19.24 -3.08 17.76
C ILE A 72 19.47 -4.18 16.73
N LYS A 73 20.50 -5.02 16.93
CA LYS A 73 20.81 -6.09 15.98
C LYS A 73 21.23 -7.40 16.61
N ASP A 74 21.02 -8.48 15.85
CA ASP A 74 21.49 -9.84 16.18
C ASP A 74 21.09 -10.27 17.61
N PHE A 75 19.90 -9.82 18.05
CA PHE A 75 19.43 -9.98 19.42
C PHE A 75 18.32 -11.03 19.51
N VAL A 76 18.45 -11.97 20.44
CA VAL A 76 17.47 -13.05 20.65
C VAL A 76 16.81 -12.86 22.00
N ILE A 77 15.50 -12.66 21.97
CA ILE A 77 14.67 -12.43 23.14
C ILE A 77 13.62 -13.54 23.21
N ASP A 78 13.73 -14.38 24.23
CA ASP A 78 12.71 -15.35 24.62
C ASP A 78 12.17 -14.94 25.99
N VAL A 79 10.89 -14.60 26.02
CA VAL A 79 10.26 -13.98 27.19
C VAL A 79 9.05 -14.77 27.67
N THR A 80 9.15 -16.10 27.63
CA THR A 80 8.16 -17.02 28.21
C THR A 80 7.66 -16.49 29.57
N GLY A 81 6.39 -16.11 29.65
CA GLY A 81 5.75 -15.56 30.87
C GLY A 81 5.79 -14.04 31.03
N SER A 82 6.16 -13.29 30.00
CA SER A 82 6.09 -11.82 29.92
C SER A 82 5.05 -11.37 28.90
N GLN A 83 4.45 -10.20 29.11
CA GLN A 83 3.50 -9.60 28.16
C GLN A 83 4.14 -9.19 26.83
N PHE A 84 5.43 -8.86 26.82
CA PHE A 84 6.14 -8.45 25.62
C PHE A 84 7.61 -8.83 25.67
N ALA A 85 8.24 -8.92 24.49
CA ALA A 85 9.69 -9.10 24.38
C ALA A 85 10.41 -7.76 24.37
N MET A 86 9.89 -6.80 23.59
CA MET A 86 10.39 -5.44 23.56
C MET A 86 9.25 -4.44 23.40
N MET A 87 9.34 -3.33 24.14
CA MET A 87 8.46 -2.19 23.97
C MET A 87 9.28 -0.91 23.85
N ILE A 88 9.00 -0.12 22.81
CA ILE A 88 9.54 1.22 22.60
C ILE A 88 8.38 2.19 22.64
N GLN A 89 8.49 3.22 23.47
CA GLN A 89 7.40 4.15 23.72
C GLN A 89 7.90 5.60 23.81
N ASP A 90 7.07 6.54 23.38
CA ASP A 90 7.28 7.99 23.54
C ASP A 90 8.65 8.46 23.04
N SER A 91 9.03 8.04 21.82
CA SER A 91 10.36 8.31 21.25
C SER A 91 10.28 8.78 19.80
N ASN A 92 11.00 9.86 19.51
CA ASN A 92 11.20 10.39 18.16
C ASN A 92 12.59 10.07 17.59
N ALA A 93 13.41 9.31 18.33
CA ALA A 93 14.72 8.90 17.87
C ALA A 93 14.57 8.04 16.61
N HIS A 94 15.46 8.21 15.63
CA HIS A 94 15.52 7.24 14.55
C HIS A 94 16.09 5.94 15.10
N PHE A 95 15.51 4.81 14.72
CA PHE A 95 16.08 3.53 15.15
C PHE A 95 15.87 2.45 14.10
N LYS A 96 16.67 1.41 14.21
CA LYS A 96 16.57 0.22 13.39
C LYS A 96 16.66 -1.04 14.25
N ILE A 97 15.68 -1.93 14.12
CA ILE A 97 15.70 -3.26 14.70
C ILE A 97 15.93 -4.24 13.56
N MET A 98 17.03 -5.00 13.59
CA MET A 98 17.32 -5.93 12.50
C MET A 98 17.98 -7.23 12.90
N LYS A 99 17.60 -8.32 12.21
CA LYS A 99 18.13 -9.68 12.46
C LYS A 99 17.93 -10.15 13.91
N CYS A 100 16.92 -9.63 14.58
CA CYS A 100 16.54 -10.04 15.91
C CYS A 100 15.49 -11.16 15.86
N LYS A 101 15.40 -11.94 16.94
CA LYS A 101 14.37 -12.94 17.14
C LYS A 101 13.60 -12.65 18.42
N PHE A 102 12.28 -12.54 18.32
CA PHE A 102 11.36 -12.29 19.43
C PHE A 102 10.38 -13.47 19.52
N SER A 103 10.43 -14.18 20.65
CA SER A 103 9.64 -15.40 20.82
C SER A 103 9.00 -15.53 22.20
N ASN A 104 7.88 -16.27 22.23
CA ASN A 104 7.19 -16.68 23.46
C ASN A 104 6.73 -15.50 24.33
N GLY A 105 6.48 -14.33 23.72
CA GLY A 105 5.86 -13.20 24.37
C GLY A 105 4.35 -13.39 24.45
N GLY A 106 3.77 -13.29 25.64
CA GLY A 106 2.38 -13.65 25.83
C GLY A 106 2.04 -13.99 27.28
N ILE A 107 0.91 -13.45 27.73
CA ILE A 107 0.16 -13.94 28.88
C ILE A 107 -1.28 -14.09 28.39
N GLU A 108 -1.86 -15.27 28.58
CA GLU A 108 -3.22 -15.58 28.15
C GLU A 108 -4.21 -14.52 28.69
N GLY A 109 -4.97 -13.91 27.78
CA GLY A 109 -6.01 -12.93 28.11
C GLY A 109 -5.53 -11.47 28.23
N GLU A 110 -4.25 -11.19 28.00
CA GLU A 110 -3.68 -9.84 28.00
C GLU A 110 -3.25 -9.38 26.60
N ARG A 111 -3.18 -8.06 26.37
CA ARG A 111 -2.67 -7.51 25.11
C ARG A 111 -1.16 -7.66 25.08
N THR A 112 -0.66 -8.49 24.17
CA THR A 112 0.75 -8.89 24.14
C THR A 112 1.31 -8.81 22.71
N ALA A 113 2.62 -8.60 22.60
CA ALA A 113 3.29 -8.72 21.31
C ALA A 113 4.79 -9.02 21.48
N GLY A 114 5.43 -9.53 20.43
CA GLY A 114 6.89 -9.61 20.39
C GLY A 114 7.52 -8.21 20.48
N LEU A 115 7.18 -7.33 19.54
CA LEU A 115 7.57 -5.92 19.57
C LEU A 115 6.33 -5.03 19.69
N ILE A 116 6.36 -4.08 20.63
CA ILE A 116 5.34 -3.05 20.77
C ILE A 116 5.98 -1.67 20.54
N LEU A 117 5.40 -0.88 19.65
CA LEU A 117 5.74 0.54 19.43
C LEU A 117 4.53 1.39 19.81
N VAL A 118 4.71 2.39 20.68
CA VAL A 118 3.63 3.30 21.11
C VAL A 118 4.09 4.74 21.06
N ASN A 119 3.42 5.59 20.26
CA ASN A 119 3.79 7.00 20.13
C ASN A 119 5.28 7.17 19.75
N VAL A 120 5.64 6.54 18.63
CA VAL A 120 7.02 6.43 18.14
C VAL A 120 7.11 6.92 16.71
N GLU A 121 8.23 7.54 16.34
CA GLU A 121 8.51 7.98 14.97
C GLU A 121 9.79 7.34 14.41
N ASN A 122 9.92 7.32 13.07
CA ASN A 122 11.19 7.07 12.36
C ASN A 122 11.85 5.69 12.60
N GLY A 123 11.06 4.69 12.99
CA GLY A 123 11.51 3.33 13.23
C GLY A 123 11.64 2.46 11.98
N VAL A 124 12.67 1.63 11.92
CA VAL A 124 12.88 0.63 10.85
C VAL A 124 12.97 -0.77 11.45
N ILE A 125 12.00 -1.63 11.13
CA ILE A 125 11.91 -3.00 11.61
C ILE A 125 12.21 -3.90 10.42
N PHE A 126 13.41 -4.46 10.36
CA PHE A 126 13.96 -5.06 9.15
C PHE A 126 14.57 -6.44 9.36
N LYS A 127 14.08 -7.47 8.64
CA LYS A 127 14.65 -8.83 8.69
C LYS A 127 14.69 -9.44 10.10
N ASN A 128 13.62 -9.27 10.87
CA ASN A 128 13.46 -9.90 12.17
C ASN A 128 12.54 -11.12 12.09
N THR A 129 12.60 -11.95 13.12
CA THR A 129 11.76 -13.13 13.30
C THR A 129 10.89 -12.96 14.55
N PHE A 130 9.58 -12.97 14.38
CA PHE A 130 8.58 -12.93 15.45
C PHE A 130 7.77 -14.22 15.41
N THR A 131 7.90 -15.06 16.44
CA THR A 131 7.29 -16.41 16.44
C THR A 131 6.78 -16.81 17.80
N ASN A 132 5.67 -17.55 17.84
CA ASN A 132 5.08 -18.06 19.08
C ASN A 132 4.75 -16.96 20.09
N ASN A 133 4.31 -15.80 19.62
CA ASN A 133 3.77 -14.75 20.50
C ASN A 133 2.26 -14.90 20.60
N ASP A 134 1.70 -14.93 21.82
CA ASP A 134 0.25 -15.15 22.03
C ASP A 134 -0.59 -14.05 21.35
N GLY A 135 -0.09 -12.81 21.34
CA GLY A 135 -0.67 -11.69 20.63
C GLY A 135 0.02 -11.39 19.30
N ALA A 136 0.38 -10.15 19.03
CA ALA A 136 0.98 -9.78 17.74
C ALA A 136 2.46 -10.16 17.65
N GLY A 137 2.99 -10.43 16.45
CA GLY A 137 4.43 -10.41 16.22
C GLY A 137 4.97 -8.99 16.43
N ILE A 138 4.39 -8.04 15.69
CA ILE A 138 4.68 -6.61 15.79
C ILE A 138 3.37 -5.85 16.02
N ALA A 139 3.32 -5.01 17.05
CA ALA A 139 2.23 -4.09 17.32
C ALA A 139 2.74 -2.64 17.25
N VAL A 140 2.02 -1.79 16.51
CA VAL A 140 2.35 -0.37 16.31
C VAL A 140 1.13 0.47 16.64
N SER A 141 1.26 1.45 17.53
CA SER A 141 0.13 2.24 18.02
C SER A 141 0.42 3.73 18.08
N GLY A 142 -0.33 4.52 17.31
CA GLY A 142 -0.16 5.98 17.26
C GLY A 142 1.24 6.39 16.81
N CYS A 143 1.85 5.59 15.92
CA CYS A 143 3.19 5.85 15.40
C CYS A 143 3.15 6.52 14.03
N LEU A 144 4.25 7.18 13.67
CA LEU A 144 4.43 7.89 12.41
C LEU A 144 5.68 7.40 11.68
N ASN A 145 5.63 7.30 10.35
CA ASN A 145 6.81 7.04 9.51
C ASN A 145 7.59 5.77 9.91
N ILE A 146 6.86 4.69 10.18
CA ILE A 146 7.45 3.39 10.52
C ILE A 146 7.65 2.56 9.25
N ARG A 147 8.79 1.89 9.13
CA ARG A 147 9.10 0.97 8.01
C ARG A 147 9.24 -0.46 8.53
N ILE A 148 8.30 -1.33 8.20
CA ILE A 148 8.28 -2.75 8.57
C ILE A 148 8.55 -3.57 7.32
N GLN A 149 9.76 -4.12 7.19
CA GLN A 149 10.21 -4.71 5.94
C GLN A 149 10.94 -6.04 6.10
N LYS A 150 10.59 -7.04 5.27
CA LYS A 150 11.31 -8.33 5.21
C LYS A 150 11.32 -9.10 6.53
N ASN A 151 10.33 -8.90 7.39
CA ASN A 151 10.21 -9.64 8.64
C ASN A 151 9.43 -10.94 8.42
N PHE A 152 9.69 -11.92 9.28
CA PHE A 152 8.95 -13.16 9.38
C PHE A 152 8.13 -13.13 10.68
N CYS A 153 6.81 -13.05 10.56
CA CYS A 153 5.85 -12.91 11.64
C CYS A 153 4.81 -14.05 11.56
N SER A 154 5.22 -15.26 11.96
CA SER A 154 4.40 -16.47 11.86
C SER A 154 4.22 -17.16 13.21
N GLU A 155 3.21 -18.02 13.33
CA GLU A 155 2.87 -18.72 14.58
C GLU A 155 2.58 -17.75 15.74
N ASN A 156 2.07 -16.55 15.44
CA ASN A 156 1.62 -15.60 16.45
C ASN A 156 0.09 -15.57 16.49
N GLY A 157 -0.49 -14.85 17.45
CA GLY A 157 -1.90 -14.44 17.39
C GLY A 157 -2.18 -13.66 16.11
N ILE A 158 -1.50 -12.54 15.91
CA ILE A 158 -1.54 -11.71 14.70
C ILE A 158 -0.11 -11.54 14.18
N GLY A 159 0.11 -11.50 12.87
CA GLY A 159 1.45 -11.25 12.33
C GLY A 159 1.92 -9.81 12.62
N ILE A 160 1.24 -8.83 12.02
CA ILE A 160 1.49 -7.38 12.21
C ILE A 160 0.18 -6.68 12.53
N TYR A 161 0.18 -5.84 13.57
CA TYR A 161 -0.96 -5.07 14.02
C TYR A 161 -0.64 -3.57 14.03
N ILE A 162 -1.35 -2.76 13.25
CA ILE A 162 -1.22 -1.29 13.22
C ILE A 162 -2.51 -0.67 13.76
N GLU A 163 -2.39 0.18 14.77
CA GLU A 163 -3.48 0.91 15.39
C GLU A 163 -3.17 2.41 15.39
N TRP A 164 -4.15 3.25 15.00
CA TRP A 164 -4.01 4.73 15.03
C TRP A 164 -2.79 5.28 14.27
N GLY A 165 -2.14 4.47 13.43
CA GLY A 165 -0.89 4.79 12.77
C GLY A 165 -1.09 5.48 11.43
N MET A 166 -0.13 6.32 11.05
CA MET A 166 -0.11 6.99 9.76
C MET A 166 1.25 6.88 9.06
N TYR A 167 1.22 6.85 7.72
CA TYR A 167 2.42 6.82 6.88
C TYR A 167 3.36 5.65 7.21
N THR A 168 2.80 4.51 7.62
CA THR A 168 3.55 3.28 7.84
C THR A 168 3.70 2.51 6.53
N SER A 169 4.89 1.96 6.32
CA SER A 169 5.26 1.17 5.15
C SER A 169 5.47 -0.29 5.55
N ILE A 170 4.57 -1.18 5.15
CA ILE A 170 4.60 -2.62 5.46
C ILE A 170 4.92 -3.36 4.16
N LYS A 171 6.19 -3.75 3.98
CA LYS A 171 6.65 -4.27 2.68
C LYS A 171 7.39 -5.60 2.78
N GLN A 172 7.07 -6.55 1.91
CA GLN A 172 7.85 -7.77 1.74
C GLN A 172 7.96 -8.60 3.04
N ASN A 173 6.96 -8.57 3.91
CA ASN A 173 6.93 -9.40 5.11
C ASN A 173 6.21 -10.73 4.83
N ASP A 174 6.62 -11.77 5.52
CA ASP A 174 5.90 -13.03 5.61
C ASP A 174 5.13 -13.04 6.94
N CYS A 175 3.81 -12.94 6.86
CA CYS A 175 2.86 -12.96 7.97
C CYS A 175 1.93 -14.17 7.85
N SER A 176 2.48 -15.33 7.51
CA SER A 176 1.73 -16.57 7.29
C SER A 176 1.55 -17.38 8.58
N ASN A 177 0.54 -18.26 8.60
CA ASN A 177 0.30 -19.24 9.67
C ASN A 177 0.11 -18.63 11.08
N ASN A 178 -0.61 -17.52 11.17
CA ASN A 178 -1.03 -16.93 12.45
C ASN A 178 -2.40 -17.46 12.90
N LEU A 179 -2.66 -17.40 14.21
CA LEU A 179 -3.87 -17.94 14.85
C LEU A 179 -5.10 -17.04 14.67
N ASP A 180 -4.90 -15.81 14.20
CA ASP A 180 -5.91 -14.89 13.69
C ASP A 180 -5.46 -14.39 12.31
N SER A 181 -5.19 -13.10 12.13
CA SER A 181 -4.93 -12.50 10.82
C SER A 181 -3.45 -12.25 10.58
N GLY A 182 -3.02 -12.26 9.31
CA GLY A 182 -1.64 -11.95 8.94
C GLY A 182 -1.29 -10.50 9.25
N ILE A 183 -2.05 -9.57 8.67
CA ILE A 183 -1.91 -8.12 8.92
C ILE A 183 -3.25 -7.54 9.36
N VAL A 184 -3.25 -6.68 10.38
CA VAL A 184 -4.42 -5.92 10.83
C VAL A 184 -4.11 -4.43 10.79
N ILE A 185 -4.98 -3.67 10.13
CA ILE A 185 -4.97 -2.21 10.04
C ILE A 185 -6.22 -1.69 10.76
N ALA A 186 -6.04 -1.21 11.98
CA ALA A 186 -7.11 -0.83 12.88
C ALA A 186 -7.16 0.69 13.09
N SER A 187 -8.23 1.33 12.61
CA SER A 187 -8.38 2.80 12.65
C SER A 187 -7.11 3.56 12.24
N ALA A 188 -6.41 3.06 11.23
CA ALA A 188 -5.12 3.57 10.76
C ALA A 188 -5.25 4.03 9.30
N HIS A 189 -4.51 5.08 8.93
CA HIS A 189 -4.74 5.79 7.68
C HIS A 189 -3.46 6.06 6.91
N LYS A 190 -3.55 6.22 5.58
CA LYS A 190 -2.40 6.63 4.73
C LYS A 190 -1.20 5.68 4.82
N ASN A 191 -1.46 4.39 4.94
CA ASN A 191 -0.41 3.37 5.01
C ASN A 191 -0.24 2.66 3.66
N ILE A 192 0.95 2.14 3.44
CA ILE A 192 1.28 1.35 2.25
C ILE A 192 1.58 -0.08 2.67
N ILE A 193 0.81 -1.03 2.14
CA ILE A 193 0.94 -2.46 2.38
C ILE A 193 1.27 -3.13 1.04
N GLU A 194 2.54 -3.49 0.85
CA GLU A 194 3.07 -3.97 -0.44
C GLU A 194 3.77 -5.32 -0.36
N LYS A 195 3.50 -6.23 -1.31
CA LYS A 195 4.32 -7.43 -1.52
C LYS A 195 4.48 -8.31 -0.28
N ASN A 196 3.49 -8.33 0.61
CA ASN A 196 3.50 -9.20 1.77
C ASN A 196 2.88 -10.55 1.41
N GLU A 197 3.37 -11.61 2.04
CA GLU A 197 2.80 -12.95 1.99
C GLU A 197 2.03 -13.19 3.29
N CYS A 198 0.71 -13.34 3.23
CA CYS A 198 -0.12 -13.59 4.42
C CYS A 198 -0.98 -14.82 4.15
N ASN A 199 -0.36 -16.00 4.24
CA ASN A 199 -0.97 -17.25 3.80
C ASN A 199 -1.30 -18.18 4.98
N GLY A 200 -2.35 -19.00 4.84
CA GLY A 200 -2.69 -20.02 5.84
C GLY A 200 -3.03 -19.48 7.23
N ASN A 201 -3.46 -18.21 7.33
CA ASN A 201 -3.89 -17.63 8.59
C ASN A 201 -5.32 -18.08 8.92
N VAL A 202 -5.59 -18.34 10.21
CA VAL A 202 -6.91 -18.83 10.65
C VAL A 202 -8.00 -17.77 10.41
N GLY A 203 -7.65 -16.50 10.53
CA GLY A 203 -8.48 -15.33 10.24
C GLY A 203 -8.28 -14.83 8.82
N ALA A 204 -7.96 -13.54 8.67
CA ALA A 204 -7.77 -12.92 7.36
C ALA A 204 -6.29 -12.87 6.92
N GLY A 205 -6.03 -12.83 5.61
CA GLY A 205 -4.72 -12.42 5.10
C GLY A 205 -4.42 -10.98 5.54
N ILE A 206 -5.37 -10.08 5.26
CA ILE A 206 -5.40 -8.72 5.81
C ILE A 206 -6.80 -8.35 6.32
N ALA A 207 -6.85 -7.65 7.46
CA ALA A 207 -8.07 -7.09 8.04
C ALA A 207 -7.97 -5.57 8.21
N LEU A 208 -8.95 -4.83 7.71
CA LEU A 208 -9.19 -3.40 7.96
C LEU A 208 -10.36 -3.28 8.94
N ILE A 209 -10.14 -2.74 10.14
CA ILE A 209 -11.20 -2.68 11.16
C ILE A 209 -11.29 -1.30 11.82
N ASN A 210 -12.50 -0.77 11.97
CA ASN A 210 -12.70 0.36 12.87
C ASN A 210 -12.76 -0.11 14.34
N ILE A 211 -11.97 0.54 15.18
CA ILE A 211 -11.86 0.24 16.61
C ILE A 211 -12.27 1.42 17.50
N GLY A 212 -12.74 2.54 16.92
CA GLY A 212 -13.06 3.78 17.65
C GLY A 212 -14.42 4.40 17.31
N GLU A 213 -14.92 5.28 18.18
CA GLU A 213 -16.26 5.88 18.08
C GLU A 213 -16.34 7.17 17.23
N LEU A 214 -15.22 7.69 16.70
CA LEU A 214 -15.15 9.04 16.10
C LEU A 214 -14.40 9.06 14.76
N ASP A 215 -15.06 8.83 13.62
CA ASP A 215 -14.55 9.15 12.25
C ASP A 215 -13.12 8.64 11.91
N HIS A 216 -12.76 7.53 12.55
CA HIS A 216 -11.44 6.90 12.46
C HIS A 216 -11.54 5.53 11.80
N SER A 217 -12.42 5.38 10.79
CA SER A 217 -12.41 4.21 9.91
C SER A 217 -11.04 4.08 9.22
N PRO A 218 -10.44 2.88 9.12
CA PRO A 218 -9.22 2.73 8.32
C PRO A 218 -9.43 3.30 6.92
N LYS A 219 -8.61 4.29 6.52
CA LYS A 219 -8.84 5.04 5.28
C LYS A 219 -7.59 5.53 4.59
N ASP A 220 -7.70 5.77 3.29
CA ASP A 220 -6.59 6.19 2.43
C ASP A 220 -5.41 5.20 2.46
N ASN A 221 -5.64 3.91 2.73
CA ASN A 221 -4.57 2.91 2.68
C ASN A 221 -4.45 2.32 1.27
N ILE A 222 -3.22 1.99 0.87
CA ILE A 222 -2.92 1.33 -0.40
C ILE A 222 -2.45 -0.09 -0.11
N ILE A 223 -3.26 -1.06 -0.50
CA ILE A 223 -2.99 -2.50 -0.38
C ILE A 223 -2.68 -3.02 -1.78
N TYR A 224 -1.41 -3.25 -2.06
CA TYR A 224 -1.00 -3.64 -3.40
C TYR A 224 0.04 -4.76 -3.52
N ALA A 225 -0.09 -5.55 -4.58
CA ALA A 225 0.88 -6.62 -4.90
C ALA A 225 1.09 -7.64 -3.76
N ASN A 226 0.13 -7.83 -2.85
CA ASN A 226 0.22 -8.80 -1.77
C ASN A 226 -0.32 -10.16 -2.20
N ASN A 227 0.10 -11.20 -1.48
CA ASN A 227 -0.42 -12.55 -1.63
C ASN A 227 -1.21 -12.98 -0.39
N PHE A 228 -2.48 -13.33 -0.58
CA PHE A 228 -3.43 -13.72 0.46
C PHE A 228 -4.05 -15.07 0.12
N GLU A 229 -3.37 -16.16 0.47
CA GLU A 229 -3.79 -17.52 0.13
C GLU A 229 -4.22 -18.37 1.33
N GLU A 230 -5.19 -19.26 1.14
CA GLU A 230 -5.60 -20.28 2.11
C GLU A 230 -5.99 -19.72 3.51
N ASN A 231 -6.50 -18.49 3.57
CA ASN A 231 -7.03 -17.87 4.78
C ASN A 231 -8.55 -18.08 4.89
N ASN A 232 -9.15 -17.78 6.05
CA ASN A 232 -10.60 -17.72 6.15
C ASN A 232 -11.17 -16.54 5.33
N ALA A 233 -10.50 -15.40 5.31
CA ALA A 233 -10.76 -14.33 4.35
C ALA A 233 -9.45 -13.85 3.73
N GLY A 234 -9.39 -13.62 2.42
CA GLY A 234 -8.21 -12.98 1.83
C GLY A 234 -8.08 -11.55 2.35
N ILE A 235 -9.16 -10.77 2.14
CA ILE A 235 -9.30 -9.40 2.63
C ILE A 235 -10.60 -9.30 3.43
N TYR A 236 -10.50 -8.85 4.68
CA TYR A 236 -11.64 -8.52 5.52
C TYR A 236 -11.69 -7.02 5.79
N SER A 237 -12.88 -6.44 5.74
CA SER A 237 -13.11 -5.04 6.07
C SER A 237 -14.32 -4.91 7.00
N ASP A 238 -14.23 -4.05 8.01
CA ASP A 238 -15.35 -3.66 8.88
C ASP A 238 -15.25 -2.15 9.14
N ASP A 239 -16.19 -1.39 8.58
CA ASP A 239 -16.21 0.07 8.66
C ASP A 239 -14.87 0.72 8.22
N ALA A 240 -14.39 0.37 7.02
CA ALA A 240 -13.17 0.92 6.43
C ALA A 240 -13.43 1.54 5.05
N ASP A 241 -12.92 2.75 4.86
CA ASP A 241 -13.36 3.63 3.78
C ASP A 241 -12.21 4.05 2.87
N ILE A 242 -12.49 4.28 1.59
CA ILE A 242 -11.57 4.97 0.67
C ILE A 242 -10.16 4.32 0.69
N ASN A 243 -10.12 2.99 0.59
CA ASN A 243 -8.86 2.25 0.45
C ASN A 243 -8.70 1.75 -0.98
N ASP A 244 -7.46 1.77 -1.46
CA ASP A 244 -7.08 1.26 -2.77
C ASP A 244 -6.57 -0.17 -2.63
N VAL A 245 -7.23 -1.11 -3.31
CA VAL A 245 -6.90 -2.54 -3.30
C VAL A 245 -6.60 -2.96 -4.73
N LEU A 246 -5.33 -3.17 -5.06
CA LEU A 246 -4.91 -3.46 -6.42
C LEU A 246 -3.74 -4.42 -6.55
N ARG A 247 -3.68 -5.19 -7.63
CA ARG A 247 -2.58 -6.12 -7.92
C ARG A 247 -2.37 -7.21 -6.88
N ASN A 248 -3.34 -7.47 -6.02
CA ASN A 248 -3.23 -8.54 -5.03
C ASN A 248 -3.64 -9.87 -5.64
N THR A 249 -3.00 -10.94 -5.20
CA THR A 249 -3.45 -12.31 -5.46
C THR A 249 -4.18 -12.83 -4.24
N VAL A 250 -5.45 -13.23 -4.45
CA VAL A 250 -6.37 -13.67 -3.41
C VAL A 250 -6.90 -15.03 -3.81
N ALA A 251 -6.30 -16.09 -3.28
CA ALA A 251 -6.52 -17.45 -3.77
C ALA A 251 -6.85 -18.49 -2.70
N GLY A 252 -7.77 -19.41 -3.00
CA GLY A 252 -8.06 -20.57 -2.14
C GLY A 252 -8.56 -20.23 -0.73
N ASN A 253 -9.04 -19.00 -0.52
CA ASN A 253 -9.61 -18.57 0.77
C ASN A 253 -11.06 -19.04 0.89
N PHE A 254 -11.60 -19.07 2.11
CA PHE A 254 -13.05 -19.30 2.26
C PHE A 254 -13.86 -18.10 1.72
N TYR A 255 -13.46 -16.88 2.06
CA TYR A 255 -13.91 -15.65 1.40
C TYR A 255 -12.73 -15.00 0.67
N GLY A 256 -12.87 -14.62 -0.60
CA GLY A 256 -11.87 -13.80 -1.29
C GLY A 256 -11.83 -12.41 -0.64
N ILE A 257 -12.96 -11.69 -0.75
CA ILE A 257 -13.22 -10.46 0.00
C ILE A 257 -14.49 -10.61 0.84
N LEU A 258 -14.41 -10.14 2.08
CA LEU A 258 -15.56 -9.93 2.97
C LEU A 258 -15.57 -8.46 3.44
N PHE A 259 -16.37 -7.64 2.79
CA PHE A 259 -16.63 -6.25 3.19
C PHE A 259 -17.88 -6.18 4.04
N GLY A 260 -17.66 -5.92 5.33
CA GLY A 260 -18.63 -5.62 6.37
C GLY A 260 -19.44 -4.36 6.09
N SER A 261 -20.45 -4.11 6.93
CA SER A 261 -21.20 -2.85 6.87
C SER A 261 -20.26 -1.67 7.19
N GLY A 262 -20.55 -0.51 6.59
CA GLY A 262 -19.79 0.72 6.76
C GLY A 262 -18.51 0.82 5.94
N SER A 263 -18.14 -0.19 5.13
CA SER A 263 -16.95 -0.08 4.27
C SER A 263 -17.30 0.55 2.93
N GLU A 264 -17.02 1.84 2.76
CA GLU A 264 -17.49 2.63 1.62
C GLU A 264 -16.35 3.34 0.84
N GLY A 265 -16.58 3.58 -0.45
CA GLY A 265 -15.66 4.32 -1.30
C GLY A 265 -14.35 3.59 -1.62
N ASN A 266 -14.23 2.30 -1.30
CA ASN A 266 -13.04 1.52 -1.62
C ASN A 266 -12.94 1.28 -3.13
N LEU A 267 -11.70 1.29 -3.66
CA LEU A 267 -11.41 1.09 -5.07
C LEU A 267 -10.65 -0.23 -5.25
N VAL A 268 -11.30 -1.20 -5.89
CA VAL A 268 -10.82 -2.58 -6.03
C VAL A 268 -10.71 -2.92 -7.52
N TYR A 269 -9.49 -2.99 -8.05
CA TYR A 269 -9.23 -3.32 -9.46
C TYR A 269 -7.86 -3.96 -9.63
N HIS A 270 -7.63 -4.66 -10.73
CA HIS A 270 -6.39 -5.39 -11.02
C HIS A 270 -6.05 -6.43 -9.95
N ASN A 271 -7.01 -7.10 -9.31
CA ASN A 271 -6.72 -8.19 -8.38
C ASN A 271 -7.03 -9.54 -9.03
N ASN A 272 -6.34 -10.60 -8.59
CA ASN A 272 -6.64 -11.98 -8.98
C ASN A 272 -7.47 -12.67 -7.89
N PHE A 273 -8.73 -12.98 -8.18
CA PHE A 273 -9.60 -13.77 -7.30
C PHE A 273 -9.70 -15.22 -7.79
N ILE A 274 -8.92 -16.10 -7.18
CA ILE A 274 -8.67 -17.46 -7.70
C ILE A 274 -9.23 -18.51 -6.74
N ASP A 275 -10.20 -19.31 -7.18
CA ASP A 275 -10.68 -20.50 -6.48
C ASP A 275 -11.04 -20.28 -4.98
N ASN A 276 -11.49 -19.07 -4.61
CA ASN A 276 -12.03 -18.84 -3.28
C ASN A 276 -13.42 -19.49 -3.19
N ALA A 277 -13.76 -20.06 -2.03
CA ALA A 277 -15.06 -20.74 -1.86
C ALA A 277 -16.24 -19.77 -2.08
N VAL A 278 -16.05 -18.52 -1.67
CA VAL A 278 -16.90 -17.37 -2.02
C VAL A 278 -15.99 -16.22 -2.45
N GLN A 279 -16.05 -15.81 -3.71
CA GLN A 279 -15.16 -14.76 -4.23
C GLN A 279 -15.35 -13.41 -3.53
N LEU A 280 -16.60 -13.01 -3.35
CA LEU A 280 -16.96 -11.70 -2.84
C LEU A 280 -18.23 -11.74 -2.01
N VAL A 281 -18.16 -11.13 -0.83
CA VAL A 281 -19.31 -10.67 -0.04
C VAL A 281 -19.11 -9.20 0.25
N ASP A 282 -19.98 -8.36 -0.29
CA ASP A 282 -20.05 -6.92 0.03
C ASP A 282 -21.47 -6.62 0.51
N PHE A 283 -21.60 -6.15 1.76
CA PHE A 283 -22.90 -5.83 2.35
C PHE A 283 -23.49 -4.50 1.84
N GLN A 284 -22.69 -3.64 1.20
CA GLN A 284 -23.10 -2.37 0.60
C GLN A 284 -22.45 -2.18 -0.78
N PRO A 285 -22.78 -3.05 -1.75
CA PRO A 285 -22.02 -3.16 -3.00
C PRO A 285 -22.10 -1.91 -3.88
N TRP A 286 -23.11 -1.05 -3.69
CA TRP A 286 -23.23 0.25 -4.37
C TRP A 286 -22.30 1.34 -3.81
N ALA A 287 -21.63 1.10 -2.69
CA ALA A 287 -20.75 2.07 -2.04
C ALA A 287 -19.28 1.92 -2.48
N ASN A 288 -18.90 0.81 -3.09
CA ASN A 288 -17.52 0.51 -3.51
C ASN A 288 -17.38 0.46 -5.04
N ASN A 289 -16.17 0.75 -5.53
CA ASN A 289 -15.83 0.69 -6.95
C ASN A 289 -15.03 -0.57 -7.24
N TRP A 290 -15.55 -1.41 -8.14
CA TRP A 290 -14.97 -2.72 -8.48
C TRP A 290 -14.19 -2.72 -9.80
N HIS A 291 -13.97 -1.53 -10.35
CA HIS A 291 -13.14 -1.29 -11.51
C HIS A 291 -12.59 0.13 -11.44
N HIS A 292 -11.50 0.39 -12.17
CA HIS A 292 -10.97 1.74 -12.28
C HIS A 292 -11.97 2.64 -13.04
N PRO A 293 -12.28 3.86 -12.54
CA PRO A 293 -13.33 4.71 -13.11
C PRO A 293 -13.01 5.24 -14.52
N TYR A 294 -11.74 5.22 -14.92
CA TYR A 294 -11.27 5.85 -16.16
C TYR A 294 -10.60 4.90 -17.14
N MET A 295 -10.00 3.83 -16.63
CA MET A 295 -9.36 2.81 -17.47
C MET A 295 -10.39 1.78 -17.93
N PHE A 296 -11.53 1.69 -17.22
CA PHE A 296 -12.53 0.67 -17.47
C PHE A 296 -11.92 -0.73 -17.37
N GLU A 297 -11.12 -0.95 -16.33
CA GLU A 297 -10.46 -2.21 -16.03
C GLU A 297 -10.81 -2.64 -14.61
N GLY A 298 -11.30 -3.87 -14.48
CA GLY A 298 -11.75 -4.48 -13.24
C GLY A 298 -10.75 -5.46 -12.66
N ASN A 299 -11.25 -6.59 -12.19
CA ASN A 299 -10.48 -7.65 -11.54
C ASN A 299 -10.56 -8.94 -12.36
N PHE A 300 -9.58 -9.81 -12.18
CA PHE A 300 -9.65 -11.17 -12.68
C PHE A 300 -10.42 -12.06 -11.70
N TRP A 301 -11.40 -12.82 -12.21
CA TRP A 301 -12.19 -13.75 -11.42
C TRP A 301 -12.13 -15.14 -12.07
N SER A 302 -11.52 -16.11 -11.40
CA SER A 302 -11.39 -17.51 -11.89
C SER A 302 -12.73 -18.19 -12.22
N ASN A 303 -13.84 -17.71 -11.67
CA ASN A 303 -15.20 -18.21 -11.93
C ASN A 303 -15.98 -17.34 -12.93
N TYR A 304 -15.36 -16.34 -13.56
CA TYR A 304 -15.96 -15.58 -14.65
C TYR A 304 -16.07 -16.46 -15.89
N LEU A 305 -17.27 -16.52 -16.46
CA LEU A 305 -17.60 -17.34 -17.62
C LEU A 305 -18.11 -16.49 -18.80
N GLY A 306 -17.92 -15.17 -18.74
CA GLY A 306 -18.31 -14.27 -19.81
C GLY A 306 -17.45 -14.44 -21.05
N LEU A 307 -17.87 -13.76 -22.11
CA LEU A 307 -17.16 -13.72 -23.38
C LEU A 307 -16.41 -12.41 -23.50
N ASP A 308 -15.36 -12.45 -24.30
CA ASP A 308 -14.64 -11.30 -24.83
C ASP A 308 -14.73 -11.43 -26.35
N GLU A 309 -15.80 -10.88 -26.94
CA GLU A 309 -16.08 -10.93 -28.38
C GLU A 309 -15.21 -9.95 -29.19
N ASN A 310 -14.71 -8.90 -28.53
CA ASN A 310 -13.90 -7.86 -29.15
C ASN A 310 -12.38 -8.14 -29.05
N GLU A 311 -11.98 -9.16 -28.28
CA GLU A 311 -10.62 -9.64 -28.03
C GLU A 311 -9.70 -8.57 -27.40
N ASP A 312 -10.25 -7.70 -26.55
CA ASP A 312 -9.49 -6.64 -25.85
C ASP A 312 -8.94 -7.07 -24.47
N GLY A 313 -9.24 -8.29 -24.02
CA GLY A 313 -8.79 -8.83 -22.74
C GLY A 313 -9.71 -8.48 -21.56
N ILE A 314 -10.81 -7.77 -21.82
CA ILE A 314 -11.86 -7.39 -20.86
C ILE A 314 -13.16 -8.11 -21.26
N GLY A 315 -13.84 -8.68 -20.28
CA GLY A 315 -15.10 -9.36 -20.50
C GLY A 315 -16.24 -8.39 -20.84
N ASP A 316 -17.01 -8.71 -21.88
CA ASP A 316 -18.12 -7.87 -22.36
C ASP A 316 -19.33 -7.84 -21.41
N ALA A 317 -19.39 -8.77 -20.45
CA ALA A 317 -20.44 -8.86 -19.45
C ALA A 317 -19.90 -8.59 -18.04
N PRO A 318 -20.65 -7.89 -17.17
CA PRO A 318 -20.19 -7.63 -15.80
C PRO A 318 -20.13 -8.91 -14.96
N HIS A 319 -19.22 -8.94 -13.98
CA HIS A 319 -19.17 -9.94 -12.90
C HIS A 319 -19.61 -9.31 -11.58
N GLY A 320 -20.91 -9.42 -11.29
CA GLY A 320 -21.50 -8.72 -10.13
C GLY A 320 -21.44 -7.20 -10.34
N ASN A 321 -20.71 -6.51 -9.46
CA ASN A 321 -20.51 -5.06 -9.56
C ASN A 321 -19.21 -4.68 -10.30
N ASP A 322 -18.38 -5.65 -10.65
CA ASP A 322 -17.27 -5.42 -11.55
C ASP A 322 -17.82 -5.31 -12.99
N GLY A 323 -17.81 -4.08 -13.51
CA GLY A 323 -18.27 -3.76 -14.85
C GLY A 323 -17.32 -4.19 -15.96
N TYR A 324 -16.04 -4.44 -15.63
CA TYR A 324 -14.99 -4.69 -16.61
C TYR A 324 -14.09 -5.85 -16.17
N PRO A 325 -14.63 -7.07 -16.00
CA PRO A 325 -13.86 -8.22 -15.53
C PRO A 325 -12.71 -8.52 -16.49
N ILE A 326 -11.55 -8.84 -15.95
CA ILE A 326 -10.36 -9.14 -16.76
C ILE A 326 -10.36 -10.62 -17.12
N MET A 327 -10.03 -10.94 -18.38
CA MET A 327 -10.13 -12.29 -18.93
C MET A 327 -8.99 -13.22 -18.51
N GLU A 328 -7.79 -12.67 -18.30
CA GLU A 328 -6.59 -13.42 -17.97
C GLU A 328 -5.89 -12.85 -16.72
N GLU A 329 -5.35 -13.75 -15.90
CA GLU A 329 -4.61 -13.39 -14.69
C GLU A 329 -3.46 -12.42 -15.00
N ASN A 330 -3.35 -11.32 -14.24
CA ASN A 330 -2.31 -10.30 -14.40
C ASN A 330 -2.24 -9.60 -15.77
N SER A 331 -3.24 -9.73 -16.66
CA SER A 331 -3.14 -9.17 -18.02
C SER A 331 -3.15 -7.63 -18.06
N TRP A 332 -3.51 -6.95 -16.96
CA TRP A 332 -3.30 -5.51 -16.80
C TRP A 332 -1.82 -5.10 -16.84
N GLU A 333 -0.89 -5.99 -16.47
CA GLU A 333 0.54 -5.72 -16.59
C GLU A 333 0.98 -5.77 -18.05
N ILE A 334 0.38 -6.68 -18.82
CA ILE A 334 0.59 -6.79 -20.27
C ILE A 334 0.06 -5.53 -20.94
N LEU A 335 -1.15 -5.09 -20.60
CA LEU A 335 -1.73 -3.83 -21.10
C LEU A 335 -0.83 -2.64 -20.77
N SER A 336 -0.32 -2.53 -19.54
CA SER A 336 0.62 -1.46 -19.17
C SER A 336 1.95 -1.53 -19.92
N SER A 337 2.47 -2.75 -20.19
CA SER A 337 3.71 -2.95 -20.94
C SER A 337 3.55 -2.69 -22.44
N ILE A 338 2.39 -3.02 -23.01
CA ILE A 338 2.02 -2.69 -24.40
C ILE A 338 1.82 -1.18 -24.51
N GLU A 339 1.21 -0.53 -23.52
CA GLU A 339 1.12 0.92 -23.48
C GLU A 339 2.50 1.59 -23.39
N GLU A 340 3.40 1.04 -22.57
CA GLU A 340 4.79 1.51 -22.45
C GLU A 340 5.58 1.28 -23.76
N GLU A 341 5.45 0.12 -24.41
CA GLU A 341 6.11 -0.24 -25.67
C GLU A 341 5.55 0.56 -26.86
N ILE A 342 4.25 0.86 -26.88
CA ILE A 342 3.62 1.77 -27.85
C ILE A 342 4.01 3.23 -27.55
N SER A 343 4.21 3.61 -26.28
CA SER A 343 4.68 4.94 -25.89
C SER A 343 6.18 5.15 -26.15
N ASN A 344 6.93 4.06 -26.30
CA ASN A 344 8.36 4.05 -26.59
C ASN A 344 8.64 3.26 -27.87
N PRO A 345 8.10 3.67 -29.05
CA PRO A 345 8.41 3.00 -30.29
C PRO A 345 9.91 3.17 -30.52
N GLN A 346 10.68 2.08 -30.41
CA GLN A 346 12.08 2.07 -30.77
C GLN A 346 12.19 2.63 -32.20
N LEU A 347 12.65 3.88 -32.31
CA LEU A 347 12.97 4.49 -33.59
C LEU A 347 13.90 3.51 -34.31
N PRO A 348 13.56 3.04 -35.53
CA PRO A 348 14.42 2.11 -36.25
C PRO A 348 15.81 2.73 -36.35
N ASN A 349 16.78 2.03 -35.75
CA ASN A 349 18.17 2.47 -35.72
C ASN A 349 18.64 2.72 -37.16
N SER A 350 18.91 4.00 -37.43
CA SER A 350 19.42 4.58 -38.68
C SER A 350 18.47 4.54 -39.91
N LEU A 351 17.64 5.58 -40.03
CA LEU A 351 17.45 6.22 -41.34
C LEU A 351 18.39 7.42 -41.41
N GLY A 352 19.61 7.17 -41.89
CA GLY A 352 20.53 8.24 -42.25
C GLY A 352 19.97 9.10 -43.38
N GLY A 353 20.15 10.41 -43.26
CA GLY A 353 20.11 11.37 -44.36
C GLY A 353 18.71 11.88 -44.75
N ASP A 354 18.48 13.17 -44.49
CA ASP A 354 17.58 14.08 -45.21
C ASP A 354 16.20 13.52 -45.63
N ARG A 355 15.25 13.53 -44.69
CA ARG A 355 13.85 13.84 -45.00
C ARG A 355 13.26 14.74 -43.92
N MET A 356 13.17 16.03 -44.23
CA MET A 356 12.31 16.94 -43.48
C MET A 356 10.88 16.43 -43.56
N VAL A 357 10.26 16.16 -42.41
CA VAL A 357 8.82 15.99 -42.30
C VAL A 357 8.17 17.32 -42.73
N ASN A 358 7.28 17.24 -43.71
CA ASN A 358 6.62 18.39 -44.33
C ASN A 358 5.62 19.00 -43.33
N PRO A 359 5.74 20.28 -42.91
CA PRO A 359 4.88 20.88 -41.89
C PRO A 359 3.40 21.07 -42.31
N ASN A 360 3.02 20.68 -43.52
CA ASN A 360 1.73 20.96 -44.12
C ASN A 360 0.70 19.82 -43.99
N GLU A 361 1.02 18.72 -43.30
CA GLU A 361 0.08 17.60 -43.04
C GLU A 361 -0.37 17.50 -41.58
N THR A 362 0.07 18.41 -40.71
CA THR A 362 -0.33 18.46 -39.31
C THR A 362 -1.51 19.42 -39.14
N SER A 363 -2.68 18.88 -38.78
CA SER A 363 -3.87 19.70 -38.52
C SER A 363 -3.85 20.16 -37.05
N TYR A 364 -3.57 21.44 -36.81
CA TYR A 364 -3.65 22.03 -35.46
C TYR A 364 -5.08 22.50 -35.18
N ILE A 365 -5.78 21.88 -34.22
CA ILE A 365 -7.09 22.34 -33.74
C ILE A 365 -6.91 22.96 -32.34
N ARG A 366 -7.00 24.28 -32.21
CA ARG A 366 -6.89 24.93 -30.89
C ARG A 366 -8.14 24.62 -30.06
N ALA A 367 -8.06 23.63 -29.16
CA ALA A 367 -9.22 23.11 -28.43
C ALA A 367 -9.46 23.72 -27.03
N GLY A 368 -8.49 24.44 -26.44
CA GLY A 368 -8.73 25.09 -25.15
C GLY A 368 -7.48 25.48 -24.38
N VAL A 369 -7.70 26.02 -23.18
CA VAL A 369 -6.66 26.28 -22.18
C VAL A 369 -6.61 25.10 -21.22
N LEU A 370 -5.46 24.42 -21.14
CA LEU A 370 -5.20 23.39 -20.14
C LEU A 370 -4.66 24.04 -18.87
N GLN A 371 -5.11 23.58 -17.71
CA GLN A 371 -4.68 24.08 -16.40
C GLN A 371 -4.29 22.89 -15.52
N LEU A 372 -3.12 22.96 -14.91
CA LEU A 372 -2.64 21.98 -13.93
C LEU A 372 -2.75 22.55 -12.52
N PHE A 373 -3.39 21.82 -11.60
CA PHE A 373 -3.44 22.19 -10.19
C PHE A 373 -2.69 21.14 -9.36
N SER A 374 -1.98 21.60 -8.34
CA SER A 374 -1.31 20.74 -7.37
C SER A 374 -1.17 21.49 -6.05
N GLU A 375 -1.17 20.75 -4.94
CA GLU A 375 -0.83 21.30 -3.64
C GLU A 375 0.65 21.73 -3.62
N ARG A 376 0.90 22.97 -3.19
CA ARG A 376 2.26 23.50 -3.09
C ARG A 376 2.80 23.33 -1.68
N MET A 377 3.91 22.62 -1.55
CA MET A 377 4.77 22.66 -0.36
C MET A 377 6.06 23.42 -0.70
N ASN A 378 6.40 24.42 0.11
CA ASN A 378 7.59 25.27 -0.09
C ASN A 378 7.72 25.92 -1.49
N GLY A 379 6.60 26.15 -2.17
CA GLY A 379 6.56 26.81 -3.49
C GLY A 379 6.66 25.86 -4.68
N GLU A 380 6.91 24.57 -4.44
CA GLU A 380 6.98 23.51 -5.45
C GLU A 380 5.69 22.69 -5.48
N ALA A 381 5.26 22.30 -6.68
CA ALA A 381 4.03 21.57 -6.93
C ALA A 381 4.29 20.05 -6.90
N TYR A 382 3.69 19.33 -5.96
CA TYR A 382 3.83 17.88 -5.82
C TYR A 382 2.62 17.13 -6.39
N PRO A 383 2.83 15.93 -6.97
CA PRO A 383 1.71 15.07 -7.30
C PRO A 383 0.87 14.76 -6.04
N PRO A 384 -0.43 14.50 -6.23
CA PRO A 384 -0.99 14.16 -7.53
C PRO A 384 -1.67 15.39 -8.18
N TYR A 385 -1.54 15.54 -9.52
CA TYR A 385 -1.97 16.73 -10.27
C TYR A 385 -3.45 16.63 -10.69
N GLU A 386 -4.19 17.75 -10.66
CA GLU A 386 -5.46 17.90 -11.37
C GLU A 386 -5.21 18.45 -12.77
N VAL A 387 -5.76 17.80 -13.80
CA VAL A 387 -5.74 18.29 -15.18
C VAL A 387 -7.11 18.81 -15.54
N ARG A 388 -7.19 20.10 -15.94
CA ARG A 388 -8.43 20.72 -16.41
C ARG A 388 -8.28 21.23 -17.85
N ILE A 389 -9.34 21.16 -18.64
CA ILE A 389 -9.44 21.77 -19.98
C ILE A 389 -10.61 22.76 -19.98
N ASN A 390 -10.35 24.03 -20.33
CA ASN A 390 -11.33 25.12 -20.32
C ASN A 390 -12.08 25.25 -18.97
N GLY A 391 -11.39 24.94 -17.86
CA GLY A 391 -11.96 24.98 -16.50
C GLY A 391 -12.71 23.72 -16.05
N ALA A 392 -12.97 22.77 -16.96
CA ALA A 392 -13.57 21.47 -16.62
C ALA A 392 -12.48 20.49 -16.16
N LEU A 393 -12.70 19.80 -15.03
CA LEU A 393 -11.79 18.77 -14.52
C LEU A 393 -11.85 17.52 -15.41
N ILE A 394 -10.70 17.07 -15.90
CA ILE A 394 -10.56 15.95 -16.84
C ILE A 394 -9.92 14.75 -16.15
N LEU A 395 -8.84 14.99 -15.39
CA LEU A 395 -8.16 13.97 -14.58
C LEU A 395 -7.91 14.51 -13.19
N ASN A 396 -8.12 13.65 -12.20
CA ASN A 396 -7.70 13.88 -10.83
C ASN A 396 -6.63 12.85 -10.48
N SER A 397 -5.68 13.26 -9.65
CA SER A 397 -4.63 12.43 -9.12
C SER A 397 -3.61 11.89 -10.15
N VAL A 398 -3.21 12.71 -11.11
CA VAL A 398 -2.22 12.33 -12.13
C VAL A 398 -0.81 12.37 -11.55
N TRP A 399 -0.03 11.31 -11.74
CA TRP A 399 1.40 11.28 -11.47
C TRP A 399 2.15 11.57 -12.78
N ILE A 400 2.76 12.75 -12.86
CA ILE A 400 3.61 13.12 -14.00
C ILE A 400 5.04 12.74 -13.62
N PHE A 401 5.61 11.77 -14.32
CA PHE A 401 7.01 11.37 -14.13
C PHE A 401 7.91 12.23 -15.02
N GLN A 402 9.01 12.71 -14.42
CA GLN A 402 10.06 13.41 -15.14
C GLN A 402 10.97 12.37 -15.81
N GLU A 403 11.07 12.37 -17.13
CA GLU A 403 12.25 11.76 -17.78
C GLU A 403 13.44 12.70 -17.55
N GLU A 404 14.48 12.20 -16.89
CA GLU A 404 15.76 12.90 -16.78
C GLU A 404 16.39 13.04 -18.18
N THR A 405 16.08 14.12 -18.89
CA THR A 405 16.91 14.54 -20.02
C THR A 405 18.21 15.12 -19.46
N ALA A 406 19.30 14.38 -19.62
CA ALA A 406 20.64 14.78 -19.23
C ALA A 406 21.10 16.04 -20.00
N SER A 407 20.84 17.24 -19.45
CA SER A 407 21.64 18.43 -19.77
C SER A 407 21.46 19.54 -18.72
N ASP A 408 22.56 19.91 -18.06
CA ASP A 408 22.67 21.03 -17.10
C ASP A 408 22.73 22.42 -17.79
N GLU A 409 21.80 22.73 -18.72
CA GLU A 409 21.66 24.10 -19.25
C GLU A 409 20.36 24.77 -18.80
N PRO A 410 20.41 25.95 -18.14
CA PRO A 410 19.21 26.66 -17.69
C PRO A 410 18.56 27.36 -18.88
N GLY A 411 17.36 26.89 -19.28
CA GLY A 411 16.51 27.56 -20.28
C GLY A 411 15.85 26.66 -21.32
N LEU A 412 15.97 25.33 -21.22
CA LEU A 412 15.32 24.42 -22.17
C LEU A 412 13.86 24.11 -21.78
N MET A 413 13.00 24.14 -22.80
CA MET A 413 11.63 23.66 -22.77
C MET A 413 11.59 22.23 -22.21
N GLN A 414 10.74 22.00 -21.21
CA GLN A 414 10.48 20.67 -20.70
C GLN A 414 9.29 20.09 -21.47
N LEU A 415 9.52 19.06 -22.29
CA LEU A 415 8.43 18.32 -22.90
C LEU A 415 7.87 17.32 -21.90
N PHE A 416 6.55 17.27 -21.79
CA PHE A 416 5.84 16.23 -21.05
C PHE A 416 4.97 15.47 -22.04
N TYR A 417 4.89 14.16 -21.90
CA TYR A 417 4.01 13.31 -22.71
C TYR A 417 2.89 12.79 -21.82
N VAL A 418 1.64 13.02 -22.23
CA VAL A 418 0.46 12.49 -21.55
C VAL A 418 -0.38 11.78 -22.61
N LYS A 419 -0.41 10.45 -22.56
CA LYS A 419 -1.24 9.60 -23.42
C LYS A 419 -2.61 9.42 -22.77
N PHE A 420 -3.67 9.53 -23.56
CA PHE A 420 -5.05 9.33 -23.10
C PHE A 420 -5.63 8.05 -23.70
N PRO A 421 -6.52 7.35 -22.99
CA PRO A 421 -7.29 6.26 -23.58
C PRO A 421 -8.11 6.74 -24.79
N PRO A 422 -8.37 5.88 -25.78
CA PRO A 422 -8.95 6.26 -27.09
C PRO A 422 -10.30 6.97 -27.01
N TYR A 423 -11.03 6.82 -25.89
CA TYR A 423 -12.41 7.23 -25.74
C TYR A 423 -12.58 8.51 -24.89
N TYR A 424 -11.55 8.91 -24.16
CA TYR A 424 -11.67 9.84 -23.03
C TYR A 424 -11.86 11.32 -23.47
N LEU A 425 -11.30 11.70 -24.62
CA LEU A 425 -11.36 13.06 -25.15
C LEU A 425 -12.43 13.25 -26.23
N ASN A 426 -13.01 12.17 -26.76
CA ASN A 426 -13.96 12.24 -27.87
C ASN A 426 -15.26 12.97 -27.49
N GLU A 427 -15.82 12.69 -26.31
CA GLU A 427 -17.05 13.36 -25.83
C GLU A 427 -16.79 14.82 -25.40
N VAL A 428 -15.68 15.08 -24.71
CA VAL A 428 -15.31 16.41 -24.23
C VAL A 428 -15.02 17.37 -25.39
N MET A 429 -14.53 16.84 -26.52
CA MET A 429 -14.07 17.64 -27.67
C MET A 429 -15.01 17.55 -28.89
N GLY A 430 -16.13 16.83 -28.80
CA GLY A 430 -17.11 16.69 -29.88
C GLY A 430 -16.56 16.00 -31.14
N LEU A 431 -15.60 15.09 -30.97
CA LEU A 431 -15.00 14.31 -32.06
C LEU A 431 -15.88 13.10 -32.40
N THR A 432 -15.83 12.66 -33.66
CA THR A 432 -16.47 11.41 -34.09
C THR A 432 -15.83 10.21 -33.39
N PRO A 433 -16.55 9.13 -33.05
CA PRO A 433 -15.96 7.94 -32.46
C PRO A 433 -14.83 7.36 -33.34
N GLY A 434 -13.65 7.18 -32.75
CA GLY A 434 -12.46 6.64 -33.42
C GLY A 434 -11.27 6.52 -32.47
N TYR A 435 -10.28 5.70 -32.84
CA TYR A 435 -9.01 5.61 -32.13
C TYR A 435 -8.17 6.85 -32.44
N TYR A 436 -7.94 7.69 -31.44
CA TYR A 436 -7.04 8.84 -31.54
C TYR A 436 -5.95 8.72 -30.48
N GLU A 437 -4.72 8.93 -30.91
CA GLU A 437 -3.61 9.19 -29.99
C GLU A 437 -3.53 10.69 -29.73
N TYR A 438 -3.48 11.07 -28.46
CA TYR A 438 -3.42 12.46 -28.03
C TYR A 438 -2.05 12.75 -27.42
N TYR A 439 -1.46 13.86 -27.85
CA TYR A 439 -0.18 14.34 -27.33
C TYR A 439 -0.38 15.76 -26.80
N ILE A 440 0.02 16.01 -25.56
CA ILE A 440 -0.01 17.35 -24.96
C ILE A 440 1.41 17.85 -24.86
N GLU A 441 1.76 18.88 -25.61
CA GLU A 441 3.02 19.59 -25.43
C GLU A 441 2.83 20.68 -24.36
N ILE A 442 3.62 20.61 -23.28
CA ILE A 442 3.62 21.62 -22.22
C ILE A 442 4.90 22.44 -22.37
N SER A 443 4.80 23.77 -22.44
CA SER A 443 5.97 24.66 -22.51
C SER A 443 5.94 25.64 -21.34
N TRP A 444 7.01 25.66 -20.53
CA TRP A 444 7.16 26.62 -19.43
C TRP A 444 7.84 27.89 -19.92
N TYR A 445 7.17 29.05 -19.83
CA TYR A 445 7.78 30.36 -20.03
C TYR A 445 7.42 31.29 -18.87
N ASN A 446 8.44 31.86 -18.23
CA ASN A 446 8.38 32.81 -17.10
C ASN A 446 6.98 33.34 -16.72
N SER A 447 6.43 32.81 -15.63
CA SER A 447 5.29 33.33 -14.86
C SER A 447 3.92 33.48 -15.56
N VAL A 448 3.75 33.01 -16.79
CA VAL A 448 2.41 32.85 -17.42
C VAL A 448 2.39 31.53 -18.18
N GLU A 449 1.55 30.59 -17.74
CA GLU A 449 1.33 29.30 -18.39
C GLU A 449 0.76 29.53 -19.80
N LEU A 450 1.55 29.19 -20.83
CA LEU A 450 1.08 29.11 -22.20
C LEU A 450 1.36 27.71 -22.72
N ILE A 451 0.32 26.87 -22.71
CA ILE A 451 0.37 25.49 -23.18
C ILE A 451 -0.16 25.47 -24.61
N VAL A 452 0.63 24.97 -25.57
CA VAL A 452 0.25 24.85 -26.99
C VAL A 452 0.06 23.37 -27.30
N ILE A 453 -1.14 22.97 -27.74
CA ILE A 453 -1.43 21.58 -28.10
C ILE A 453 -1.28 21.40 -29.61
N GLY A 454 -0.45 20.44 -30.04
CA GLY A 454 -0.33 19.96 -31.43
C GLY A 454 -0.88 18.54 -31.58
N PHE A 455 -1.48 18.21 -32.73
CA PHE A 455 -2.12 16.90 -32.98
C PHE A 455 -1.47 16.22 -34.18
N THR A 456 -1.33 14.89 -34.12
CA THR A 456 -1.06 14.07 -35.31
C THR A 456 -2.20 13.08 -35.48
N THR A 457 -2.90 13.14 -36.61
CA THR A 457 -3.83 12.08 -37.01
C THR A 457 -3.04 11.11 -37.88
N GLY A 458 -2.50 10.05 -37.29
CA GLY A 458 -1.99 8.91 -38.04
C GLY A 458 -3.16 8.06 -38.52
N PHE A 459 -3.61 8.23 -39.76
CA PHE A 459 -4.38 7.17 -40.40
C PHE A 459 -3.43 6.01 -40.69
N THR A 460 -3.48 4.97 -39.85
CA THR A 460 -2.94 3.66 -40.23
C THR A 460 -4.11 2.76 -40.54
N LEU A 461 -4.44 2.65 -41.83
CA LEU A 461 -5.17 1.50 -42.35
C LEU A 461 -4.30 0.27 -42.08
N LEU A 462 -4.82 -0.69 -41.32
CA LEU A 462 -4.45 -2.10 -41.43
C LEU A 462 -5.45 -2.80 -42.34
#